data_AF-A0A523MYE6-F1
#
_entry.id   AF-A0A523MYE6-F1
#
_cell.length_a   1.000
_cell.length_b   1.000
_cell.length_c   1.000
_cell.angle_alpha   90.00
_cell.angle_beta   90.00
_cell.angle_gamma   90.00
#
_symmetry.space_group_name_H-M   'P 1'
#
loop_
_entity.id
_entity.type
_entity.pdbx_description
1 polymer ?
#
loop_
_entity_poly.entity_id
_entity_poly.type
_entity_poly.pdbx_seq_one_letter_code
_entity_poly.pdbx_strand_id
1 'polypeptide(L)'
;MAKKPFINKYGFVEYPFLHDQRKGKNWWFFNLLEEHLKRRAKRKIGRDYTRDDLDKDMMEILPSTKLRIYVLLPVGMGMEFKLIGKYDTPELIHLEDPVPYLEETYGGAKFKINIFHEGTFAGTENFKTHGDPKWVEIPDDKLA
;
A
#
# COMPACT_ATOMS: atom_id res chain seq x y z
N MET A 1 -1.10 -9.90 24.34
CA MET A 1 -1.53 -11.07 23.55
C MET A 1 -2.34 -10.59 22.36
N ALA A 2 -1.89 -10.85 21.14
CA ALA A 2 -2.66 -10.47 19.94
C ALA A 2 -3.97 -11.28 19.90
N LYS A 3 -5.11 -10.59 19.78
CA LYS A 3 -6.42 -11.24 19.64
C LYS A 3 -6.44 -12.00 18.30
N LYS A 4 -7.06 -13.18 18.29
CA LYS A 4 -7.16 -14.05 17.11
C LYS A 4 -8.17 -13.49 16.09
N PRO A 5 -7.95 -13.67 14.78
CA PRO A 5 -8.91 -13.28 13.74
C PRO A 5 -10.29 -13.89 14.00
N PHE A 6 -11.35 -13.13 13.76
CA PHE A 6 -12.72 -13.61 13.89
C PHE A 6 -13.55 -13.17 12.70
N ILE A 7 -14.59 -13.94 12.37
CA ILE A 7 -15.48 -13.65 11.25
C ILE A 7 -16.63 -12.78 11.75
N ASN A 8 -16.82 -11.60 11.17
CA ASN A 8 -17.89 -10.70 11.56
C ASN A 8 -19.24 -11.17 11.00
N LYS A 9 -20.33 -10.51 11.43
CA LYS A 9 -21.71 -10.86 11.07
C LYS A 9 -22.03 -10.78 9.56
N TYR A 10 -21.12 -10.23 8.78
CA TYR A 10 -21.22 -10.10 7.33
C TYR A 10 -20.33 -11.11 6.58
N GLY A 11 -19.65 -12.00 7.30
CA GLY A 11 -18.83 -13.07 6.72
C GLY A 11 -17.37 -12.68 6.44
N PHE A 12 -16.89 -11.53 6.92
CA PHE A 12 -15.50 -11.09 6.71
C PHE A 12 -14.60 -11.46 7.89
N VAL A 13 -13.37 -11.90 7.60
CA VAL A 13 -12.33 -12.13 8.62
C VAL A 13 -11.80 -10.78 9.09
N GLU A 14 -12.21 -10.35 10.28
CA GLU A 14 -11.64 -9.23 10.98
C GLU A 14 -10.38 -9.66 11.73
N TYR A 15 -9.27 -8.98 11.41
CA TYR A 15 -8.00 -9.15 12.12
C TYR A 15 -7.93 -8.11 13.26
N PRO A 16 -7.85 -8.51 14.53
CA PRO A 16 -7.96 -7.59 15.66
C PRO A 16 -6.84 -6.56 15.80
N PHE A 17 -5.75 -6.70 15.04
CA PHE A 17 -4.75 -5.65 14.93
C PHE A 17 -5.21 -4.48 14.05
N LEU A 18 -6.31 -4.59 13.30
CA LEU A 18 -6.89 -3.45 12.58
C LEU A 18 -7.60 -2.45 13.52
N HIS A 19 -7.92 -2.80 14.76
CA HIS A 19 -8.62 -1.94 15.71
C HIS A 19 -7.76 -1.54 16.92
N ASP A 20 -6.50 -1.19 16.69
CA ASP A 20 -5.73 -0.44 17.67
C ASP A 20 -6.16 1.04 17.56
N GLN A 21 -6.62 1.66 18.65
CA GLN A 21 -7.05 3.06 18.63
C GLN A 21 -5.89 4.04 18.37
N ARG A 22 -4.65 3.57 18.41
CA ARG A 22 -3.47 4.28 17.89
C ARG A 22 -3.45 4.32 16.35
N LYS A 23 -4.36 3.61 15.66
CA LYS A 23 -4.45 3.49 14.19
C LYS A 23 -5.32 4.52 13.49
N GLY A 24 -5.55 5.65 14.13
CA GLY A 24 -6.57 6.60 13.71
C GLY A 24 -6.31 7.43 12.46
N LYS A 25 -5.09 7.50 11.88
CA LYS A 25 -4.83 8.30 10.65
C LYS A 25 -3.67 7.73 9.81
N ASN A 26 -3.88 7.57 8.49
CA ASN A 26 -2.88 7.36 7.42
C ASN A 26 -1.95 6.12 7.47
N TRP A 27 -2.37 5.00 8.06
CA TRP A 27 -1.45 3.88 8.36
C TRP A 27 -1.02 3.06 7.13
N TRP A 28 -1.83 2.92 6.07
CA TRP A 28 -1.45 2.00 4.97
C TRP A 28 -0.09 2.36 4.34
N PHE A 29 0.18 3.66 4.13
CA PHE A 29 1.49 4.17 3.72
C PHE A 29 2.62 3.85 4.70
N PHE A 30 2.38 4.01 6.01
CA PHE A 30 3.40 3.70 7.02
C PHE A 30 3.77 2.22 6.99
N ASN A 31 2.79 1.32 6.94
CA ASN A 31 3.05 -0.13 6.90
C ASN A 31 3.87 -0.52 5.68
N LEU A 32 3.55 0.06 4.52
CA LEU A 32 4.29 -0.16 3.30
C LEU A 32 5.75 0.27 3.44
N LEU A 33 6.00 1.40 4.11
CA LEU A 33 7.33 1.98 4.26
C LEU A 33 8.11 1.49 5.47
N GLU A 34 7.50 0.80 6.43
CA GLU A 34 8.11 0.48 7.72
C GLU A 34 9.46 -0.25 7.57
N GLU A 35 9.51 -1.27 6.73
CA GLU A 35 10.74 -2.02 6.46
C GLU A 35 11.82 -1.15 5.80
N HIS A 36 11.43 -0.24 4.92
CA HIS A 36 12.35 0.72 4.29
C HIS A 36 12.89 1.72 5.31
N LEU A 37 12.03 2.28 6.15
CA LEU A 37 12.38 3.20 7.22
C LEU A 37 13.34 2.54 8.23
N LYS A 38 13.07 1.30 8.66
CA LYS A 38 13.98 0.55 9.53
C LYS A 38 15.36 0.36 8.91
N ARG A 39 15.43 0.02 7.62
CA ARG A 39 16.71 -0.12 6.90
C ARG A 39 17.46 1.21 6.82
N ARG A 40 16.75 2.32 6.58
CA ARG A 40 17.33 3.67 6.54
C ARG A 40 17.83 4.11 7.91
N ALA A 41 17.02 3.98 8.96
CA ALA A 41 17.38 4.33 10.32
C ALA A 41 18.59 3.52 10.82
N LYS A 42 18.63 2.21 10.52
CA LYS A 42 19.77 1.35 10.84
C LYS A 42 21.08 1.81 10.17
N ARG A 43 21.00 2.37 8.96
CA ARG A 43 22.16 2.92 8.24
C ARG A 43 22.59 4.30 8.76
N LYS A 44 21.62 5.16 9.11
CA LYS A 44 21.85 6.56 9.53
C LYS A 44 22.29 6.68 10.99
N ILE A 45 21.67 5.89 11.88
CA ILE A 45 21.81 6.02 13.34
C ILE A 45 22.49 4.79 13.95
N GLY A 46 22.31 3.61 13.36
CA GLY A 46 22.82 2.35 13.91
C GLY A 46 21.71 1.52 14.55
N ARG A 47 22.04 0.62 15.48
CA ARG A 47 21.04 -0.32 16.06
C ARG A 47 20.11 0.32 17.08
N ASP A 48 20.46 1.50 17.59
CA ASP A 48 19.75 2.18 18.67
C ASP A 48 18.72 3.19 18.15
N TYR A 49 18.30 3.09 16.89
CA TYR A 49 17.26 3.96 16.35
C TYR A 49 15.95 3.77 17.14
N THR A 50 15.28 4.88 17.38
CA THR A 50 14.01 4.93 18.09
C THR A 50 12.83 4.95 17.13
N ARG A 51 11.62 4.84 17.67
CA ARG A 51 10.41 5.02 16.87
C ARG A 51 10.29 6.44 16.31
N ASP A 52 10.63 7.44 17.12
CA ASP A 52 10.56 8.84 16.73
C ASP A 52 11.50 9.14 15.55
N ASP A 53 12.64 8.45 15.45
CA ASP A 53 13.54 8.53 14.30
C ASP A 53 12.88 8.03 13.01
N LEU A 54 12.09 6.95 13.09
CA LEU A 54 11.33 6.43 11.95
C LEU A 54 10.22 7.38 11.53
N ASP A 55 9.51 7.97 12.50
CA ASP A 55 8.42 8.91 12.21
C ASP A 55 8.97 10.20 11.59
N LYS A 56 10.12 10.69 12.07
CA LYS A 56 10.83 11.83 11.47
C LYS A 56 11.32 11.54 10.05
N ASP A 57 11.97 10.40 9.83
CA ASP A 57 12.44 9.99 8.49
C ASP A 57 11.25 9.78 7.54
N MET A 58 10.12 9.25 8.04
CA MET A 58 8.91 9.13 7.24
C MET A 58 8.45 10.51 6.74
N MET A 59 8.27 11.48 7.63
CA MET A 59 7.81 12.82 7.24
C MET A 59 8.77 13.50 6.25
N GLU A 60 10.07 13.21 6.35
CA GLU A 60 11.10 13.70 5.42
C GLU A 60 10.95 13.10 4.02
N ILE A 61 10.76 11.77 3.91
CA ILE A 61 10.74 11.07 2.61
C ILE A 61 9.37 11.00 1.95
N LEU A 62 8.29 11.16 2.71
CA LEU A 62 6.94 10.92 2.22
C LEU A 62 6.61 11.77 0.98
N PRO A 63 6.91 13.08 0.92
CA PRO A 63 6.60 13.91 -0.26
C PRO A 63 7.37 13.52 -1.54
N SER A 64 8.52 12.85 -1.42
CA SER A 64 9.35 12.44 -2.56
C SER A 64 9.07 10.99 -3.03
N THR A 65 8.14 10.30 -2.38
CA THR A 65 7.78 8.93 -2.74
C THR A 65 6.77 8.89 -3.88
N LYS A 66 6.85 7.83 -4.69
CA LYS A 66 5.99 7.56 -5.84
C LYS A 66 5.26 6.25 -5.66
N LEU A 67 4.01 6.18 -6.11
CA LEU A 67 3.20 4.99 -6.09
C LEU A 67 2.94 4.47 -7.48
N ARG A 68 2.87 3.16 -7.57
CA ARG A 68 2.41 2.44 -8.75
C ARG A 68 1.35 1.45 -8.33
N ILE A 69 0.20 1.52 -8.98
CA ILE A 69 -0.93 0.61 -8.76
C ILE A 69 -0.99 -0.36 -9.92
N TYR A 70 -0.96 -1.64 -9.61
CA TYR A 70 -1.03 -2.72 -10.58
C TYR A 70 -2.29 -3.54 -10.37
N VAL A 71 -2.91 -4.01 -11.44
CA VAL A 71 -3.88 -5.11 -11.39
C VAL A 71 -3.18 -6.44 -11.64
N LEU A 72 -3.56 -7.46 -10.89
CA LEU A 72 -3.11 -8.84 -11.08
C LEU A 72 -4.06 -9.57 -12.03
N LEU A 73 -3.53 -10.01 -13.16
CA LEU A 73 -4.27 -10.72 -14.21
C LEU A 73 -3.84 -12.19 -14.25
N PRO A 74 -4.78 -13.15 -14.26
CA PRO A 74 -4.44 -14.53 -14.59
C PRO A 74 -4.13 -14.64 -16.09
N VAL A 75 -2.93 -15.11 -16.44
CA VAL A 75 -2.50 -15.33 -17.83
C VAL A 75 -1.97 -16.74 -17.97
N GLY A 76 -2.74 -17.61 -18.64
CA GLY A 76 -2.45 -19.04 -18.74
C GLY A 76 -2.35 -19.69 -17.35
N MET A 77 -1.18 -20.26 -17.05
CA MET A 77 -0.87 -20.88 -15.75
C MET A 77 -0.21 -19.89 -14.75
N GLY A 78 -0.04 -18.62 -15.12
CA GLY A 78 0.68 -17.62 -14.36
C GLY A 78 -0.15 -16.39 -14.01
N MET A 79 0.55 -15.38 -13.48
CA MET A 79 -0.02 -14.09 -13.11
C MET A 79 0.83 -12.97 -13.71
N GLU A 80 0.19 -11.98 -14.31
CA GLU A 80 0.83 -10.77 -14.82
C GLU A 80 0.38 -9.54 -14.03
N PHE A 81 1.27 -8.55 -13.91
CA PHE A 81 0.97 -7.26 -13.30
C PHE A 81 0.84 -6.23 -14.40
N LYS A 82 -0.39 -5.75 -14.63
CA LYS A 82 -0.63 -4.61 -15.51
C LYS A 82 -0.62 -3.33 -14.68
N LEU A 83 0.23 -2.38 -15.04
CA LEU A 83 0.26 -1.06 -14.41
C LEU A 83 -0.96 -0.26 -14.84
N ILE A 84 -1.73 0.24 -13.88
CA ILE A 84 -2.99 0.96 -14.13
C ILE A 84 -3.01 2.37 -13.53
N GLY A 85 -2.06 2.70 -12.66
CA GLY A 85 -1.97 4.02 -12.06
C GLY A 85 -0.55 4.37 -11.60
N LYS A 86 -0.18 5.64 -11.79
CA LYS A 86 1.07 6.26 -11.33
C LYS A 86 0.69 7.50 -10.55
N TYR A 87 1.21 7.65 -9.34
CA TYR A 87 0.87 8.77 -8.46
C TYR A 87 2.11 9.22 -7.71
N ASP A 88 2.18 10.51 -7.40
CA ASP A 88 3.04 10.99 -6.33
C ASP A 88 2.29 10.89 -4.99
N THR A 89 3.01 10.62 -3.92
CA THR A 89 2.39 10.38 -2.60
C THR A 89 1.48 11.51 -2.10
N PRO A 90 1.77 12.81 -2.31
CA PRO A 90 0.85 13.88 -1.95
C PRO A 90 -0.56 13.75 -2.55
N GLU A 91 -0.71 13.06 -3.68
CA GLU A 91 -2.01 12.83 -4.32
C GLU A 91 -2.88 11.83 -3.56
N LEU A 92 -2.28 10.87 -2.85
CA LEU A 92 -3.00 9.75 -2.21
C LEU A 92 -2.83 9.70 -0.68
N ILE A 93 -1.99 10.56 -0.10
CA ILE A 93 -1.71 10.60 1.35
C ILE A 93 -2.96 10.87 2.21
N HIS A 94 -3.99 11.48 1.63
CA HIS A 94 -5.26 11.76 2.30
C HIS A 94 -6.16 10.52 2.43
N LEU A 95 -5.85 9.42 1.72
CA LEU A 95 -6.59 8.18 1.81
C LEU A 95 -6.27 7.47 3.13
N GLU A 96 -7.27 7.24 3.96
CA GLU A 96 -7.14 6.46 5.19
C GLU A 96 -7.08 4.95 4.89
N ASP A 97 -7.83 4.52 3.87
CA ASP A 97 -7.86 3.16 3.32
C ASP A 97 -7.86 3.25 1.78
N PRO A 98 -6.94 2.58 1.07
CA PRO A 98 -6.94 2.59 -0.38
C PRO A 98 -8.08 1.77 -1.00
N VAL A 99 -8.72 0.84 -0.28
CA VAL A 99 -9.73 -0.07 -0.83
C VAL A 99 -10.94 0.66 -1.44
N PRO A 100 -11.61 1.61 -0.75
CA PRO A 100 -12.72 2.36 -1.34
C PRO A 100 -12.31 3.12 -2.60
N TYR A 101 -11.14 3.77 -2.58
CA TYR A 101 -10.61 4.48 -3.74
C TYR A 101 -10.37 3.55 -4.92
N LEU A 102 -9.76 2.38 -4.67
CA LEU A 102 -9.50 1.37 -5.70
C LEU A 102 -10.80 0.82 -6.29
N GLU A 103 -11.81 0.55 -5.46
CA GLU A 103 -13.10 0.03 -5.91
C GLU A 103 -13.87 1.07 -6.74
N GLU A 104 -13.90 2.33 -6.29
CA GLU A 104 -14.56 3.40 -7.01
C GLU A 104 -13.86 3.70 -8.35
N THR A 105 -12.52 3.78 -8.34
CA THR A 105 -11.72 4.18 -9.50
C THR A 105 -11.53 3.05 -10.51
N TYR A 106 -11.19 1.86 -10.03
CA TYR A 106 -10.75 0.73 -10.87
C TYR A 106 -11.73 -0.45 -10.88
N GLY A 107 -12.71 -0.47 -9.99
CA GLY A 107 -13.67 -1.56 -9.88
C GLY A 107 -13.09 -2.82 -9.23
N GLY A 108 -13.69 -3.98 -9.53
CA GLY A 108 -13.32 -5.25 -8.92
C GLY A 108 -12.02 -5.85 -9.48
N ALA A 109 -11.03 -6.08 -8.61
CA ALA A 109 -9.82 -6.83 -8.95
C ALA A 109 -9.01 -7.27 -7.72
N LYS A 110 -7.88 -7.93 -7.99
CA LYS A 110 -6.74 -7.96 -7.07
C LYS A 110 -5.74 -6.90 -7.51
N PHE A 111 -5.42 -5.98 -6.61
CA PHE A 111 -4.46 -4.92 -6.86
C PHE A 111 -3.18 -5.12 -6.06
N LYS A 112 -2.08 -4.58 -6.57
CA LYS A 112 -0.82 -4.44 -5.85
C LYS A 112 -0.39 -2.99 -5.92
N ILE A 113 -0.15 -2.40 -4.76
CA ILE A 113 0.43 -1.05 -4.68
C ILE A 113 1.90 -1.21 -4.34
N ASN A 114 2.76 -0.51 -5.09
CA ASN A 114 4.19 -0.40 -4.82
C ASN A 114 4.54 1.05 -4.52
N ILE A 115 5.34 1.27 -3.49
CA ILE A 115 5.95 2.57 -3.18
C ILE A 115 7.42 2.55 -3.58
N PHE A 116 7.86 3.63 -4.21
CA PHE A 116 9.23 3.90 -4.58
C PHE A 116 9.70 5.17 -3.90
N HIS A 117 10.93 5.17 -3.39
CA HIS A 117 11.62 6.35 -2.85
C HIS A 117 12.93 6.51 -3.62
N GLU A 118 13.14 7.65 -4.27
CA GLU A 118 14.34 7.93 -5.09
C GLU A 118 14.63 6.84 -6.14
N GLY A 119 13.57 6.36 -6.81
CA GLY A 119 13.67 5.29 -7.81
C GLY A 119 13.90 3.88 -7.25
N THR A 120 14.10 3.75 -5.94
CA THR A 120 14.27 2.46 -5.26
C THR A 120 12.95 1.96 -4.71
N PHE A 121 12.70 0.66 -4.84
CA PHE A 121 11.53 0.01 -4.23
C PHE A 121 11.58 0.13 -2.69
N ALA A 122 10.52 0.68 -2.10
CA ALA A 122 10.42 0.93 -0.67
C ALA A 122 9.38 0.03 0.02
N GLY A 123 8.27 -0.31 -0.64
CA GLY A 123 7.17 -1.04 -0.01
C GLY A 123 6.16 -1.63 -0.98
N THR A 124 5.46 -2.69 -0.57
CA THR A 124 4.32 -3.24 -1.34
C THR A 124 3.27 -3.91 -0.46
N GLU A 125 2.02 -3.83 -0.90
CA GLU A 125 0.88 -4.51 -0.30
C GLU A 125 -0.13 -4.86 -1.40
N ASN A 126 -0.85 -5.97 -1.20
CA ASN A 126 -1.89 -6.41 -2.11
C ASN A 126 -3.27 -6.10 -1.52
N PHE A 127 -4.17 -5.62 -2.36
CA PHE A 127 -5.54 -5.29 -2.01
C PHE A 127 -6.51 -6.08 -2.88
N LYS A 128 -7.73 -6.27 -2.40
CA LYS A 128 -8.80 -6.91 -3.15
C LYS A 128 -10.07 -6.07 -3.01
N THR A 129 -10.69 -5.76 -4.14
CA THR A 129 -11.95 -5.03 -4.24
C THR A 129 -13.01 -5.91 -4.89
N HIS A 130 -14.26 -5.43 -4.88
CA HIS A 130 -15.40 -6.11 -5.48
C HIS A 130 -16.05 -5.26 -6.59
N GLY A 131 -17.02 -5.84 -7.30
CA GLY A 131 -17.74 -5.17 -8.40
C GLY A 131 -17.16 -5.44 -9.79
N ASP A 132 -17.70 -4.74 -10.80
CA ASP A 132 -17.29 -4.88 -12.19
C ASP A 132 -15.91 -4.26 -12.42
N PRO A 133 -15.04 -4.86 -13.26
CA PRO A 133 -13.72 -4.33 -13.52
C PRO A 133 -13.80 -3.09 -14.43
N LYS A 134 -13.34 -1.93 -13.94
CA LYS A 134 -13.22 -0.69 -14.73
C LYS A 134 -11.82 -0.51 -15.32
N TRP A 135 -10.81 -1.12 -14.71
CA TRP A 135 -9.42 -1.07 -15.13
C TRP A 135 -9.16 -1.66 -16.53
N VAL A 136 -10.11 -2.42 -17.10
CA VAL A 136 -9.99 -3.03 -18.43
C VAL A 136 -9.87 -1.98 -19.55
N GLU A 137 -10.45 -0.80 -19.35
CA GLU A 137 -10.42 0.30 -20.32
C GLU A 137 -9.08 1.06 -20.29
N ILE A 138 -8.27 0.86 -19.25
CA ILE A 138 -6.99 1.55 -19.09
C ILE A 138 -6.00 0.93 -20.08
N PRO A 139 -5.41 1.72 -21.00
CA PRO A 139 -4.40 1.22 -21.93
C PRO A 139 -3.21 0.63 -21.18
N ASP A 140 -2.55 -0.35 -21.79
CA ASP A 140 -1.26 -0.79 -21.26
C ASP A 140 -0.26 0.37 -21.31
N ASP A 141 0.50 0.53 -20.23
CA ASP A 141 1.62 1.48 -20.20
C ASP A 141 2.62 1.05 -21.27
N LYS A 142 2.53 1.67 -22.46
CA LYS A 142 3.53 1.50 -23.51
C LYS A 142 4.82 2.06 -22.92
N LEU A 143 5.73 1.17 -22.56
CA LEU A 143 7.10 1.50 -22.13
C LEU A 143 7.64 2.61 -23.03
N ALA A 144 7.82 3.80 -22.45
CA ALA A 144 8.70 4.83 -22.99
C ALA A 144 10.16 4.45 -22.71
#